data_AF-A0AAV4IT86-F1
#
_entry.id   AF-A0AAV4IT86-F1
#
_cell.length_a   1.000
_cell.length_b   1.000
_cell.length_c   1.000
_cell.angle_alpha   90.00
_cell.angle_beta   90.00
_cell.angle_gamma   90.00
#
_symmetry.space_group_name_H-M   'P 1'
#
loop_
_entity.id
_entity.type
_entity.pdbx_description
1 polymer ?
#
loop_
_entity_poly.entity_id
_entity_poly.type
_entity_poly.pdbx_seq_one_letter_code
_entity_poly.pdbx_strand_id
1 'polypeptide(L)'
;MQLSVVALTFLLVVILPSHLTHAGFQTDWDKPFLFECPLGQVLNKIYSVHSNRREDRRWKFSCADGPGDCVLNDCHWTDYVNNWDAPMNFMCPTDYVVAGLQSYHDNRKEDRLFKFKCCSHEGNHEKITCLNEVSRSPYE
;
A
#
# COMPACT_ATOMS: atom_id res chain seq x y z
N MET A 1 -53.94 12.33 27.87
CA MET A 1 -53.01 11.97 26.77
C MET A 1 -51.66 12.62 27.06
N GLN A 2 -50.76 11.91 27.72
CA GLN A 2 -49.34 12.29 27.83
C GLN A 2 -48.57 11.40 26.86
N LEU A 3 -47.97 12.01 25.84
CA LEU A 3 -47.06 11.35 24.90
C LEU A 3 -45.74 11.09 25.65
N SER A 4 -45.43 9.82 25.90
CA SER A 4 -44.10 9.41 26.36
C SER A 4 -43.22 9.21 25.14
N VAL A 5 -42.20 10.06 25.01
CA VAL A 5 -41.11 9.91 24.04
C VAL A 5 -39.94 9.25 24.77
N VAL A 6 -39.05 8.60 24.00
CA VAL A 6 -37.68 8.14 24.36
C VAL A 6 -37.64 6.71 24.94
N ALA A 7 -36.83 5.75 24.49
CA ALA A 7 -35.59 5.80 23.72
C ALA A 7 -35.54 4.63 22.72
N LEU A 8 -35.27 4.93 21.44
CA LEU A 8 -34.75 3.91 20.53
C LEU A 8 -33.27 3.74 20.91
N THR A 9 -32.92 2.64 21.58
CA THR A 9 -31.53 2.29 21.82
C THR A 9 -30.89 1.97 20.46
N PHE A 10 -30.22 2.96 19.86
CA PHE A 10 -29.25 2.70 18.81
C PHE A 10 -28.16 1.84 19.45
N LEU A 11 -28.24 0.53 19.21
CA LEU A 11 -27.14 -0.38 19.43
C LEU A 11 -26.04 0.09 18.49
N LEU A 12 -25.18 0.98 18.99
CA LEU A 12 -23.98 1.41 18.32
C LEU A 12 -23.08 0.17 18.36
N VAL A 13 -23.31 -0.74 17.42
CA VAL A 13 -22.33 -1.75 17.05
C VAL A 13 -21.15 -0.91 16.57
N VAL A 14 -20.23 -0.63 17.49
CA VAL A 14 -18.88 -0.24 17.16
C VAL A 14 -18.40 -1.43 16.34
N ILE A 15 -18.55 -1.36 15.03
CA ILE A 15 -17.85 -2.23 14.10
C ILE A 15 -16.40 -1.83 14.31
N LEU A 16 -15.76 -2.47 15.30
CA LEU A 16 -14.31 -2.46 15.41
C LEU A 16 -13.84 -2.83 14.00
N PRO A 17 -13.11 -1.96 13.28
CA PRO A 17 -12.55 -2.34 12.02
C PRO A 17 -11.73 -3.58 12.34
N SER A 18 -12.22 -4.73 11.88
CA SER A 18 -11.50 -5.97 12.00
C SER A 18 -10.27 -5.73 11.16
N HIS A 19 -9.15 -5.45 11.82
CA HIS A 19 -7.84 -5.58 11.21
C HIS A 19 -7.66 -7.07 10.93
N LEU A 20 -8.33 -7.55 9.87
CA LEU A 20 -8.09 -8.81 9.23
C LEU A 20 -6.61 -8.76 8.85
N THR A 21 -5.78 -9.35 9.69
CA THR A 21 -4.43 -9.72 9.31
C THR A 21 -4.60 -10.63 8.11
N HIS A 22 -4.43 -10.09 6.92
CA HIS A 22 -4.59 -10.85 5.68
C HIS A 22 -3.42 -11.84 5.61
N ALA A 23 -3.60 -13.00 6.22
CA ALA A 23 -2.63 -14.09 6.15
C ALA A 23 -2.53 -14.63 4.70
N GLY A 24 -3.53 -14.36 3.86
CA GLY A 24 -3.60 -14.70 2.44
C GLY A 24 -2.97 -13.65 1.51
N PHE A 25 -2.85 -14.02 0.22
CA PHE A 25 -2.52 -13.07 -0.84
C PHE A 25 -3.70 -12.11 -1.05
N GLN A 26 -3.41 -10.83 -1.23
CA GLN A 26 -4.45 -9.80 -1.44
C GLN A 26 -4.85 -9.66 -2.91
N THR A 27 -4.17 -10.38 -3.79
CA THR A 27 -4.34 -10.33 -5.24
C THR A 27 -4.57 -11.74 -5.79
N ASP A 28 -5.31 -11.83 -6.88
CA ASP A 28 -5.52 -13.07 -7.62
C ASP A 28 -4.58 -13.22 -8.82
N TRP A 29 -4.46 -14.46 -9.29
CA TRP A 29 -3.76 -14.79 -10.53
C TRP A 29 -4.47 -14.19 -11.74
N ASP A 30 -3.70 -13.81 -12.75
CA ASP A 30 -4.16 -13.40 -14.07
C ASP A 30 -5.14 -12.20 -14.01
N LYS A 31 -5.13 -11.47 -12.88
CA LYS A 31 -5.97 -10.31 -12.62
C LYS A 31 -5.12 -9.05 -12.42
N PRO A 32 -5.60 -7.90 -12.91
CA PRO A 32 -5.06 -6.63 -12.46
C PRO A 32 -5.35 -6.43 -10.97
N PHE A 33 -4.55 -5.62 -10.32
CA PHE A 33 -4.82 -5.20 -8.95
C PHE A 33 -4.51 -3.73 -8.75
N LEU A 34 -5.17 -3.16 -7.75
CA LEU A 34 -4.89 -1.85 -7.19
C LEU A 34 -4.79 -2.02 -5.67
N PHE A 35 -3.63 -1.71 -5.12
CA PHE A 35 -3.39 -1.74 -3.69
C PHE A 35 -2.97 -0.36 -3.20
N GLU A 36 -3.61 0.12 -2.15
CA GLU A 36 -3.28 1.37 -1.48
C GLU A 36 -3.20 1.12 0.02
N CYS A 37 -2.20 1.71 0.66
CA CYS A 37 -2.15 1.73 2.11
C CYS A 37 -3.24 2.64 2.68
N PRO A 38 -3.73 2.35 3.90
CA PRO A 38 -4.60 3.26 4.63
C PRO A 38 -4.02 4.68 4.72
N LEU A 39 -4.88 5.66 4.97
CA LEU A 39 -4.48 7.05 5.09
C LEU A 39 -3.34 7.21 6.13
N GLY A 40 -2.29 7.93 5.76
CA GLY A 40 -1.11 8.16 6.60
C GLY A 40 -0.11 7.00 6.67
N GLN A 41 -0.43 5.85 6.05
CA GLN A 41 0.47 4.70 6.00
C GLN A 41 1.23 4.60 4.69
N VAL A 42 2.44 4.05 4.78
CA VAL A 42 3.34 3.81 3.65
C VAL A 42 3.47 2.31 3.39
N LEU A 43 3.77 1.96 2.15
CA LEU A 43 4.05 0.58 1.77
C LEU A 43 5.41 0.16 2.35
N ASN A 44 5.39 -0.76 3.31
CA ASN A 44 6.56 -1.17 4.07
C ASN A 44 7.15 -2.49 3.55
N LYS A 45 6.29 -3.47 3.22
CA LYS A 45 6.74 -4.79 2.74
C LYS A 45 5.91 -5.25 1.56
N ILE A 46 6.60 -5.87 0.60
CA ILE A 46 6.01 -6.57 -0.54
C ILE A 46 6.57 -7.99 -0.54
N TYR A 47 5.68 -8.97 -0.63
CA TYR A 47 6.02 -10.36 -0.81
C TYR A 47 5.26 -10.90 -2.02
N SER A 48 5.87 -11.77 -2.82
CA SER A 48 5.18 -12.42 -3.93
C SER A 48 5.52 -13.89 -4.04
N VAL A 49 4.59 -14.66 -4.60
CA VAL A 49 4.86 -16.02 -5.09
C VAL A 49 4.59 -16.08 -6.57
N HIS A 50 5.43 -16.79 -7.29
CA HIS A 50 5.31 -17.01 -8.73
C HIS A 50 4.77 -18.41 -9.03
N SER A 51 4.05 -18.56 -10.13
CA SER A 51 3.62 -19.85 -10.66
C SER A 51 3.99 -19.96 -12.13
N ASN A 52 4.90 -20.87 -12.47
CA ASN A 52 5.29 -21.13 -13.87
C ASN A 52 4.10 -21.63 -14.70
N ARG A 53 3.15 -22.37 -14.12
CA ARG A 53 1.97 -22.84 -14.87
C ARG A 53 1.12 -21.67 -15.41
N ARG A 54 1.11 -20.56 -14.69
CA ARG A 54 0.36 -19.35 -15.04
C ARG A 54 1.25 -18.25 -15.60
N GLU A 55 2.56 -18.46 -15.54
CA GLU A 55 3.58 -17.43 -15.75
C GLU A 55 3.23 -16.10 -15.07
N ASP A 56 2.73 -16.21 -13.83
CA ASP A 56 2.19 -15.06 -13.09
C ASP A 56 2.64 -15.07 -11.63
N ARG A 57 2.35 -13.99 -10.90
CA ARG A 57 2.63 -13.82 -9.47
C ARG A 57 1.34 -13.53 -8.70
N ARG A 58 1.39 -13.69 -7.37
CA ARG A 58 0.43 -13.10 -6.42
C ARG A 58 1.20 -12.35 -5.36
N TRP A 59 0.63 -11.27 -4.85
CA TRP A 59 1.27 -10.36 -3.93
C TRP A 59 0.60 -10.33 -2.55
N LYS A 60 1.44 -10.13 -1.55
CA LYS A 60 1.08 -9.69 -0.20
C LYS A 60 1.78 -8.38 0.07
N PHE A 61 1.07 -7.47 0.69
CA PHE A 61 1.50 -6.13 1.01
C PHE A 61 1.33 -5.89 2.51
N SER A 62 2.27 -5.19 3.11
CA SER A 62 2.14 -4.69 4.48
C SER A 62 2.38 -3.19 4.48
N CYS A 63 1.47 -2.49 5.13
CA CYS A 63 1.59 -1.07 5.40
C CYS A 63 2.15 -0.86 6.80
N ALA A 64 2.79 0.28 7.00
CA ALA A 64 3.18 0.76 8.32
C ALA A 64 2.87 2.25 8.40
N ASP A 65 2.66 2.74 9.62
CA ASP A 65 2.66 4.18 9.85
C ASP A 65 4.01 4.75 9.40
N GLY A 66 4.00 5.92 8.76
CA GLY A 66 5.24 6.65 8.50
C GLY A 66 5.97 6.95 9.82
N PRO A 67 7.31 6.97 9.86
CA PRO A 67 8.03 7.25 11.11
C PRO A 67 7.82 8.70 11.56
N GLY A 68 7.25 8.90 12.74
CA GLY A 68 6.89 10.23 13.26
C GLY A 68 5.43 10.60 12.96
N ASP A 69 5.06 11.85 13.18
CA ASP A 69 3.71 12.36 12.87
C ASP A 69 3.57 12.64 11.35
N CYS A 70 4.11 11.77 10.49
CA CYS A 70 4.19 11.98 9.04
C CYS A 70 2.79 12.18 8.46
N VAL A 71 2.57 13.34 7.86
CA VAL A 71 1.39 13.64 7.06
C VAL A 71 1.75 13.41 5.58
N LEU A 72 1.03 12.49 4.93
CA LEU A 72 1.19 12.25 3.50
C LEU A 72 0.33 13.25 2.71
N ASN A 73 0.97 13.97 1.80
CA ASN A 73 0.36 14.98 0.94
C ASN A 73 0.68 14.69 -0.54
N ASP A 74 0.16 15.51 -1.46
CA ASP A 74 0.47 15.52 -2.91
C ASP A 74 0.61 14.15 -3.59
N CYS A 75 -0.28 13.24 -3.23
CA CYS A 75 -0.25 11.88 -3.75
C CYS A 75 -0.61 11.82 -5.24
N HIS A 76 0.22 11.13 -6.02
CA HIS A 76 -0.03 10.88 -7.44
C HIS A 76 0.38 9.47 -7.85
N TRP A 77 -0.31 8.94 -8.85
CA TRP A 77 0.08 7.70 -9.52
C TRP A 77 1.04 8.00 -10.66
N THR A 78 2.06 7.16 -10.81
CA THR A 78 2.95 7.20 -11.97
C THR A 78 2.27 6.69 -13.24
N ASP A 79 2.93 6.88 -14.38
CA ASP A 79 2.75 6.00 -15.53
C ASP A 79 3.37 4.62 -15.28
N TYR A 80 3.22 3.71 -16.26
CA TYR A 80 3.85 2.41 -16.15
C TYR A 80 5.36 2.56 -16.09
N VAL A 81 5.98 2.04 -15.03
CA VAL A 81 7.40 2.24 -14.74
C VAL A 81 8.29 1.21 -15.42
N ASN A 82 7.69 0.17 -15.99
CA ASN A 82 8.36 -0.86 -16.78
C ASN A 82 7.59 -1.12 -18.08
N ASN A 83 8.27 -1.78 -19.02
CA ASN A 83 7.68 -2.39 -20.20
C ASN A 83 7.51 -3.90 -19.98
N TRP A 84 6.87 -4.57 -20.95
CA TRP A 84 6.82 -6.03 -21.01
C TRP A 84 8.23 -6.63 -21.12
N ASP A 85 8.43 -7.79 -20.50
CA ASP A 85 9.69 -8.54 -20.43
C ASP A 85 10.86 -7.73 -19.85
N ALA A 86 10.55 -6.66 -19.09
CA ALA A 86 11.53 -5.74 -18.53
C ALA A 86 11.49 -5.72 -17.00
N PRO A 87 12.64 -5.55 -16.33
CA PRO A 87 12.67 -5.45 -14.88
C PRO A 87 11.92 -4.21 -14.38
N MET A 88 11.30 -4.35 -13.22
CA MET A 88 10.68 -3.25 -12.49
C MET A 88 11.64 -2.75 -11.40
N ASN A 89 12.44 -1.72 -11.73
CA ASN A 89 13.28 -0.99 -10.78
C ASN A 89 12.75 0.45 -10.67
N PHE A 90 12.20 0.82 -9.52
CA PHE A 90 11.57 2.13 -9.34
C PHE A 90 11.80 2.68 -7.94
N MET A 91 11.96 3.99 -7.86
CA MET A 91 11.96 4.77 -6.63
C MET A 91 11.12 6.03 -6.86
N CYS A 92 10.34 6.42 -5.87
CA CYS A 92 9.68 7.72 -5.91
C CYS A 92 10.73 8.85 -5.94
N PRO A 93 10.35 10.07 -6.40
CA PRO A 93 11.21 11.25 -6.30
C PRO A 93 11.67 11.50 -4.85
N THR A 94 12.69 12.34 -4.70
CA THR A 94 13.11 12.85 -3.38
C THR A 94 11.93 13.45 -2.63
N ASP A 95 11.83 13.18 -1.33
CA ASP A 95 10.75 13.60 -0.42
C ASP A 95 9.37 12.97 -0.69
N TYR A 96 9.35 11.88 -1.48
CA TYR A 96 8.15 11.08 -1.70
C TYR A 96 8.34 9.63 -1.23
N VAL A 97 7.26 9.06 -0.73
CA VAL A 97 7.17 7.66 -0.30
C VAL A 97 6.16 6.89 -1.14
N VAL A 98 6.38 5.58 -1.27
CA VAL A 98 5.41 4.69 -1.91
C VAL A 98 4.26 4.42 -0.95
N ALA A 99 3.04 4.77 -1.35
CA ALA A 99 1.81 4.53 -0.59
C ALA A 99 0.86 3.54 -1.29
N GLY A 100 1.21 3.06 -2.48
CA GLY A 100 0.37 2.15 -3.26
C GLY A 100 1.09 1.54 -4.45
N LEU A 101 0.56 0.42 -4.94
CA LEU A 101 1.02 -0.31 -6.10
C LEU A 101 -0.19 -0.74 -6.94
N GLN A 102 -0.12 -0.52 -8.24
CA GLN A 102 -1.08 -1.01 -9.20
C GLN A 102 -0.35 -1.88 -10.22
N SER A 103 -1.00 -2.95 -10.66
CA SER A 103 -0.48 -3.76 -11.74
C SER A 103 -1.56 -4.15 -12.74
N TYR A 104 -1.18 -4.17 -14.01
CA TYR A 104 -1.94 -4.75 -15.09
C TYR A 104 -1.22 -5.99 -15.59
N HIS A 105 -1.97 -7.07 -15.78
CA HIS A 105 -1.49 -8.33 -16.33
C HIS A 105 -2.13 -8.58 -17.70
N ASP A 106 -1.34 -9.08 -18.64
CA ASP A 106 -1.79 -9.47 -19.97
C ASP A 106 -1.48 -10.96 -20.21
N ASN A 107 -2.52 -11.78 -20.36
CA ASN A 107 -2.38 -13.23 -20.54
C ASN A 107 -1.79 -13.64 -21.90
N ARG A 108 -1.71 -12.75 -22.90
CA ARG A 108 -1.02 -13.11 -24.16
C ARG A 108 0.49 -12.98 -24.01
N LYS A 109 0.91 -12.07 -23.14
CA LYS A 109 2.31 -11.82 -22.80
C LYS A 109 2.76 -12.63 -21.60
N GLU A 110 1.83 -13.00 -20.74
CA GLU A 110 2.05 -13.63 -19.44
C GLU A 110 3.03 -12.80 -18.59
N ASP A 111 2.78 -11.50 -18.52
CA ASP A 111 3.66 -10.55 -17.84
C ASP A 111 2.86 -9.39 -17.22
N ARG A 112 3.54 -8.48 -16.52
CA ARG A 112 2.92 -7.39 -15.76
C ARG A 112 3.60 -6.04 -15.94
N LEU A 113 2.75 -5.03 -16.10
CA LEU A 113 3.13 -3.63 -15.99
C LEU A 113 2.76 -3.10 -14.61
N PHE A 114 3.57 -2.18 -14.08
CA PHE A 114 3.41 -1.65 -12.73
C PHE A 114 3.34 -0.13 -12.70
N LYS A 115 2.48 0.41 -11.84
CA LYS A 115 2.42 1.82 -11.47
C LYS A 115 2.54 1.94 -9.96
N PHE A 116 3.17 3.01 -9.48
CA PHE A 116 3.33 3.28 -8.06
C PHE A 116 2.57 4.55 -7.68
N LYS A 117 2.03 4.58 -6.47
CA LYS A 117 1.50 5.80 -5.87
C LYS A 117 2.59 6.42 -5.02
N CYS A 118 3.05 7.60 -5.40
CA CYS A 118 4.01 8.39 -4.63
C CYS A 118 3.27 9.50 -3.91
N CYS A 119 3.52 9.67 -2.61
CA CYS A 119 2.99 10.77 -1.80
C CYS A 119 4.14 11.57 -1.20
N SER A 120 4.04 12.89 -1.23
CA SER A 120 5.00 13.74 -0.53
C SER A 120 4.81 13.57 0.98
N HIS A 121 5.84 13.91 1.74
CA HIS A 121 5.74 14.01 3.19
C HIS A 121 6.33 15.32 3.68
N GLU A 122 5.61 16.02 4.55
CA GLU A 122 6.15 17.18 5.25
C GLU A 122 6.92 16.70 6.48
N GLY A 123 8.25 16.78 6.44
CA GLY A 123 9.07 16.66 7.63
C GLY A 123 9.12 18.02 8.35
N ASN A 124 8.67 18.10 9.59
CA ASN A 124 9.19 19.17 10.45
C ASN A 124 10.70 18.90 10.57
N HIS A 125 11.53 19.81 10.07
CA HIS A 125 12.99 19.65 10.00
C HIS A 125 13.67 19.38 11.37
N GLU A 126 12.95 19.52 12.49
CA GLU A 126 13.40 19.15 13.84
C GLU A 126 13.09 17.70 14.24
N LYS A 127 12.23 16.98 13.51
CA LYS A 127 11.77 15.62 13.85
C LYS A 127 11.86 14.72 12.62
N ILE A 128 13.11 14.33 12.33
CA ILE A 128 13.57 13.21 11.49
C ILE A 128 12.64 12.83 10.33
N THR A 129 13.06 13.21 9.13
CA THR A 129 12.56 12.89 7.79
C THR A 129 11.97 11.48 7.67
N CYS A 130 10.78 11.39 7.08
CA CYS A 130 10.16 10.11 6.71
C CYS A 130 11.12 9.35 5.77
N LEU A 131 11.77 8.29 6.27
CA LEU A 131 12.75 7.44 5.58
C LEU A 131 14.17 7.98 5.34
N ASN A 132 14.92 8.29 6.40
CA ASN A 132 16.40 8.34 6.31
C ASN A 132 17.17 7.75 7.51
N GLU A 133 16.59 6.77 8.22
CA GLU A 133 17.39 5.89 9.07
C GLU A 133 16.98 4.43 8.84
N VAL A 134 17.41 3.87 7.71
CA VAL A 134 17.75 2.44 7.69
C VAL A 134 18.90 2.30 8.68
N SER A 135 18.58 1.83 9.88
CA SER A 135 19.56 1.31 10.81
C SER A 135 20.45 0.33 10.05
N ARG A 136 21.70 0.75 9.82
CA ARG A 136 22.76 -0.17 9.43
C ARG A 136 22.78 -1.29 10.48
N SER A 137 22.56 -2.51 10.01
CA SER A 137 22.79 -3.73 10.79
C SER A 137 24.21 -3.70 11.39
N PRO A 138 24.42 -4.01 12.68
CA PRO A 138 25.73 -3.93 13.33
C PRO A 138 26.63 -5.16 13.04
N TYR A 139 26.65 -5.62 11.79
CA TYR A 139 27.56 -6.68 11.34
C TYR A 139 28.55 -6.16 10.29
N GLU A 140 29.21 -5.05 10.63
CA GLU A 140 30.58 -4.68 10.23
C GLU A 140 31.32 -4.18 11.47
#